data_AF-A0A818NRU0-F1
#
_entry.id   AF-A0A818NRU0-F1
#
_cell.length_a   1.000
_cell.length_b   1.000
_cell.length_c   1.000
_cell.angle_alpha   90.00
_cell.angle_beta   90.00
_cell.angle_gamma   90.00
#
_symmetry.space_group_name_H-M   'P 1'
#
loop_
_entity.id
_entity.type
_entity.pdbx_description
1 polymer ?
#
loop_
_entity_poly.entity_id
_entity_poly.type
_entity_poly.pdbx_seq_one_letter_code
_entity_poly.pdbx_strand_id
1 'polypeptide(L)'
;AVPYSRDYAAKYIAFRRSLLRPKSHVGSQVEIHVNRKDVMETSFRVIMSIKDTEVLKTRLWIIFDGERGFDYGGLSREWLL
;
A
#
# COMPACT_ATOMS: atom_id res chain seq x y z
N ALA A 1 -18.50 23.84 0.66
CA ALA A 1 -17.24 23.48 -0.02
C ALA A 1 -16.11 23.59 1.00
N VAL A 2 -15.32 22.53 1.21
CA VAL A 2 -14.12 22.62 2.07
C VAL A 2 -13.17 23.59 1.37
N PRO A 3 -12.79 24.73 1.98
CA PRO A 3 -11.86 25.64 1.35
C PRO A 3 -10.57 24.85 1.11
N TYR A 4 -10.06 24.89 -0.13
CA TYR A 4 -8.76 24.31 -0.45
C TYR A 4 -7.72 25.10 0.34
N SER A 5 -7.50 24.71 1.59
CA SER A 5 -6.56 25.34 2.49
C SER A 5 -5.20 25.17 1.84
N ARG A 6 -4.62 26.29 1.37
CA ARG A 6 -3.22 26.33 0.92
C ARG A 6 -2.30 25.62 1.94
N ASP A 7 -2.67 25.68 3.22
CA ASP A 7 -1.94 25.01 4.31
C ASP A 7 -2.03 23.48 4.23
N TYR A 8 -3.17 22.91 3.83
CA TYR A 8 -3.30 21.45 3.70
C TYR A 8 -2.36 20.91 2.61
N ALA A 9 -2.39 21.52 1.42
CA ALA A 9 -1.52 21.10 0.32
C ALA A 9 -0.03 21.24 0.71
N ALA A 10 0.34 22.33 1.37
CA ALA A 10 1.70 22.55 1.86
C ALA A 10 2.11 21.51 2.92
N LYS A 11 1.24 21.26 3.92
CA LYS A 11 1.46 20.24 4.96
C LYS A 11 1.57 18.84 4.37
N TYR A 12 0.73 18.49 3.40
CA TYR A 12 0.77 17.20 2.70
C TYR A 12 2.10 17.01 1.94
N ILE A 13 2.54 18.02 1.19
CA ILE A 13 3.82 17.98 0.47
C ILE A 13 4.99 17.87 1.45
N ALA A 14 4.99 18.66 2.53
CA ALA A 14 6.02 18.61 3.56
C ALA A 14 6.08 17.23 4.23
N PHE A 15 4.93 16.68 4.61
CA PHE A 15 4.82 15.34 5.19
C PHE A 15 5.36 14.28 4.23
N ARG A 16 4.93 14.29 2.96
CA ARG A 16 5.38 13.31 1.95
C ARG A 16 6.89 13.38 1.71
N ARG A 17 7.50 14.57 1.81
CA ARG A 17 8.95 14.76 1.72
C ARG A 17 9.70 14.26 2.95
N SER A 18 9.09 14.34 4.14
CA SER A 18 9.68 13.83 5.39
C SER A 18 9.63 12.30 5.53
N LEU A 19 8.77 11.62 4.76
CA LEU A 19 8.73 10.16 4.75
C LEU A 19 10.02 9.61 4.16
N LEU A 20 10.77 8.89 5.01
CA LEU A 20 12.01 8.22 4.61
C LEU A 20 11.70 7.17 3.55
N ARG A 21 12.52 7.14 2.49
CA ARG A 21 12.48 6.04 1.53
C ARG A 21 12.99 4.75 2.21
N PRO A 22 12.43 3.58 1.85
CA PRO A 22 12.97 2.30 2.32
C PRO A 22 14.47 2.21 2.04
N LYS A 23 15.20 1.54 2.95
CA LYS A 23 16.64 1.33 2.77
C LYS A 23 16.90 0.55 1.48
N SER A 24 18.04 0.79 0.81
CA SER A 24 18.32 0.20 -0.52
C SER A 24 18.36 -1.32 -0.57
N HIS A 25 18.54 -2.00 0.58
CA HIS A 25 18.51 -3.46 0.66
C HIS A 25 17.09 -4.04 0.71
N VAL A 26 16.09 -3.20 0.95
CA VAL A 26 14.68 -3.58 0.90
C VAL A 26 14.29 -3.56 -0.57
N GLY A 27 13.68 -4.65 -1.06
CA GLY A 27 13.28 -4.79 -2.46
C GLY A 27 12.40 -3.65 -2.98
N SER A 28 12.16 -3.59 -4.30
CA SER A 28 11.37 -2.51 -4.90
C SER A 28 9.86 -2.61 -4.62
N GLN A 29 9.37 -3.81 -4.32
CA GLN A 29 7.95 -4.11 -4.13
C GLN A 29 7.74 -5.32 -3.21
N VAL A 30 6.53 -5.43 -2.67
CA VAL A 30 6.06 -6.58 -1.91
C VAL A 30 4.73 -7.08 -2.48
N GLU A 31 4.66 -8.37 -2.76
CA GLU A 31 3.45 -9.03 -3.25
C GLU A 31 2.57 -9.44 -2.08
N ILE A 32 1.29 -9.08 -2.16
CA ILE A 32 0.27 -9.39 -1.17
C ILE A 32 -0.87 -10.11 -1.90
N HIS A 33 -0.91 -11.42 -1.75
CA HIS A 33 -1.96 -12.28 -2.28
C HIS A 33 -3.16 -12.28 -1.33
N VAL A 34 -4.34 -11.99 -1.88
CA VAL A 34 -5.59 -11.87 -1.11
C VAL A 34 -6.73 -12.56 -1.84
N ASN A 35 -7.64 -13.15 -1.07
CA ASN A 35 -8.92 -13.63 -1.57
C ASN A 35 -10.00 -12.59 -1.28
N ARG A 36 -10.86 -12.28 -2.25
CA ARG A 36 -11.98 -11.32 -2.05
C ARG A 36 -12.96 -11.76 -0.98
N LYS A 37 -13.21 -13.08 -0.85
CA LYS A 37 -14.19 -13.61 0.10
C LYS A 37 -13.74 -13.41 1.54
N ASP A 38 -12.43 -13.54 1.77
CA ASP A 38 -11.81 -13.53 3.10
C ASP A 38 -10.69 -12.47 3.17
N VAL A 39 -10.94 -11.28 2.61
CA VAL A 39 -9.91 -10.26 2.39
C VAL A 39 -9.20 -9.87 3.68
N MET A 40 -9.95 -9.73 4.78
CA MET A 40 -9.40 -9.37 6.09
C MET A 40 -8.43 -10.42 6.62
N GLU A 41 -8.85 -11.70 6.65
CA GLU A 41 -8.03 -12.78 7.20
C GLU A 41 -6.77 -13.01 6.35
N THR A 42 -6.93 -13.07 5.03
CA THR A 42 -5.81 -13.32 4.11
C THR A 42 -4.79 -12.18 4.17
N SER A 43 -5.26 -10.93 4.18
CA SER A 43 -4.39 -9.75 4.31
C SER A 43 -3.65 -9.73 5.63
N PHE A 44 -4.37 -10.00 6.73
CA PHE A 44 -3.78 -10.01 8.07
C PHE A 44 -2.66 -11.05 8.16
N ARG A 45 -2.91 -12.27 7.66
CA ARG A 45 -1.92 -13.36 7.67
C ARG A 45 -0.65 -12.98 6.91
N VAL A 46 -0.79 -12.41 5.72
CA VAL A 46 0.35 -11.99 4.90
C VAL A 46 1.12 -10.86 5.57
N ILE A 47 0.44 -9.77 5.97
CA ILE A 47 1.09 -8.61 6.59
C ILE A 47 1.81 -9.00 7.89
N MET A 48 1.18 -9.80 8.74
CA MET A 48 1.76 -10.22 10.02
C MET A 48 2.91 -11.22 9.86
N SER A 49 3.02 -11.90 8.71
CA SER A 49 4.15 -12.80 8.44
C SER A 49 5.44 -12.06 8.09
N ILE A 50 5.35 -10.78 7.71
CA ILE A 50 6.49 -9.96 7.29
C ILE A 50 7.28 -9.53 8.54
N LYS A 51 8.50 -10.06 8.66
CA LYS A 51 9.40 -9.79 9.80
C LYS A 51 10.00 -8.39 9.75
N ASP A 52 10.36 -7.91 8.57
CA ASP A 52 10.92 -6.59 8.37
C ASP A 52 9.84 -5.61 7.90
N THR A 53 9.38 -4.76 8.82
CA THR A 53 8.34 -3.76 8.53
C THR A 53 8.76 -2.72 7.49
N GLU A 54 10.06 -2.57 7.19
CA GLU A 54 10.51 -1.68 6.10
C GLU A 54 10.04 -2.18 4.73
N VAL A 55 9.81 -3.50 4.57
CA VAL A 55 9.24 -4.10 3.35
C VAL A 55 7.84 -3.54 3.07
N LEU A 56 7.04 -3.29 4.10
CA LEU A 56 5.69 -2.71 3.97
C LEU A 56 5.69 -1.25 3.49
N LYS A 57 6.85 -0.58 3.51
CA LYS A 57 7.02 0.79 2.97
C LYS A 57 7.38 0.80 1.49
N THR A 58 7.64 -0.36 0.90
CA THR A 58 7.89 -0.51 -0.54
C THR A 58 6.57 -0.43 -1.33
N ARG A 59 6.64 -0.56 -2.66
CA ARG A 59 5.42 -0.59 -3.47
C ARG A 59 4.61 -1.85 -3.13
N LEU A 60 3.39 -1.66 -2.61
CA LEU A 60 2.46 -2.75 -2.37
C LEU A 60 1.88 -3.25 -3.70
N TRP A 61 2.09 -4.53 -4.00
CA TRP A 61 1.55 -5.20 -5.17
C TRP A 61 0.44 -6.15 -4.72
N ILE A 62 -0.81 -5.69 -4.84
CA ILE A 62 -1.97 -6.48 -4.42
C ILE A 62 -2.40 -7.40 -5.56
N ILE A 63 -2.56 -8.69 -5.25
CA ILE A 63 -2.99 -9.72 -6.18
C ILE A 63 -4.25 -10.37 -5.61
N PHE A 64 -5.37 -10.22 -6.32
CA PHE A 64 -6.57 -10.99 -6.00
C PHE A 64 -6.49 -12.36 -6.66
N ASP A 65 -6.38 -13.40 -5.85
CA ASP A 65 -6.22 -14.77 -6.36
C ASP A 65 -7.44 -15.17 -7.19
N GLY A 66 -7.19 -15.69 -8.40
CA GLY A 66 -8.24 -16.06 -9.36
C GLY A 66 -8.70 -14.92 -10.28
N GLU A 67 -8.16 -13.71 -10.12
CA GLU A 67 -8.48 -12.57 -10.98
C GLU A 67 -7.28 -12.12 -11.80
N ARG A 68 -7.48 -11.92 -13.11
CA ARG A 68 -6.47 -11.32 -13.98
C ARG A 68 -6.52 -9.80 -13.82
N GLY A 69 -5.65 -9.26 -12.97
CA GLY A 69 -5.53 -7.81 -12.78
C GLY A 69 -5.01 -7.11 -14.03
N PHE A 70 -5.84 -6.29 -14.67
CA PHE A 70 -5.42 -5.40 -15.77
C PHE A 70 -4.76 -4.12 -15.25
N ASP A 71 -5.19 -3.61 -14.09
CA ASP A 71 -4.67 -2.38 -13.46
C ASP A 71 -4.36 -2.57 -11.96
N TYR A 72 -3.10 -2.85 -11.65
CA TYR A 72 -2.63 -3.10 -10.28
C TYR A 72 -2.81 -1.90 -9.33
N GLY A 73 -2.78 -0.66 -9.86
CA GLY A 73 -3.05 0.54 -9.06
C GLY A 73 -4.52 0.73 -8.68
N GLY A 74 -5.46 0.11 -9.41
CA GLY A 74 -6.87 0.06 -9.05
C GLY A 74 -7.11 -0.93 -7.91
N LEU A 75 -6.51 -2.13 -8.02
CA LEU A 75 -6.63 -3.18 -7.02
C LEU A 75 -6.08 -2.76 -5.65
N SER A 76 -4.96 -2.01 -5.60
CA SER A 76 -4.46 -1.49 -4.31
C SER A 76 -5.43 -0.51 -3.65
N ARG A 77 -6.19 0.28 -4.44
CA ARG A 77 -7.20 1.19 -3.89
C ARG A 77 -8.42 0.42 -3.43
N GLU A 78 -8.87 -0.53 -4.23
CA GLU A 78 -9.98 -1.41 -3.91
C GLU A 78 -9.73 -2.22 -2.64
N TRP A 79 -8.52 -2.73 -2.46
CA TRP A 79 -8.12 -3.46 -1.25
C TRP A 79 -8.15 -2.61 0.03
N LEU A 80 -8.01 -1.29 -0.09
CA LEU A 80 -8.07 -0.35 1.04
C LEU A 80 -9.49 0.22 1.29
N LEU A 81 -10.47 -0.08 0.42
CA LEU A 81 -11.86 0.35 0.53
C LEU A 81 -12.70 -0.71 1.26
#